data_AF-A0A351YZ69-F1
#
_entry.id   AF-A0A351YZ69-F1
#
_cell.length_a   1.000
_cell.length_b   1.000
_cell.length_c   1.000
_cell.angle_alpha   90.00
_cell.angle_beta   90.00
_cell.angle_gamma   90.00
#
_symmetry.space_group_name_H-M   'P 1'
#
loop_
_entity.id
_entity.type
_entity.pdbx_description
1 polymer ?
#
loop_
_entity_poly.entity_id
_entity_poly.type
_entity_poly.pdbx_seq_one_letter_code
_entity_poly.pdbx_strand_id
1 'polypeptide(L)'
;QICWKLMQTRWNIAENGRLPRILFLADRNILADQAFNAFGAFDQNALARITPKEIRKNGGKVPMGASIYFTIFQTLLCGSEGDDGEQALRAAIEPAEGGVPKTLG
;
A
#
# COMPACT_ATOMS: atom_id res chain seq x y z
N GLN A 1 0.46 -9.15 -14.25
CA GLN A 1 -0.88 -9.47 -14.79
C GLN A 1 -1.99 -9.53 -13.73
N ILE A 2 -1.77 -10.18 -12.58
CA ILE A 2 -2.82 -10.32 -11.53
C ILE A 2 -3.29 -8.96 -10.99
N CYS A 3 -2.37 -8.09 -10.58
CA CYS A 3 -2.71 -6.75 -10.07
C CYS A 3 -3.49 -5.91 -11.08
N TRP A 4 -3.18 -6.02 -12.37
CA TRP A 4 -3.87 -5.29 -13.44
C TRP A 4 -5.34 -5.71 -13.51
N LYS A 5 -5.61 -7.01 -13.43
CA LYS A 5 -6.97 -7.54 -13.38
C LYS A 5 -7.70 -7.10 -12.12
N LEU A 6 -7.07 -7.18 -10.94
CA LEU A 6 -7.68 -6.75 -9.67
C LEU A 6 -8.08 -5.26 -9.69
N MET A 7 -7.22 -4.40 -10.25
CA MET A 7 -7.48 -2.97 -10.37
C MET A 7 -8.62 -2.68 -11.35
N GLN A 8 -8.66 -3.36 -12.50
CA GLN A 8 -9.72 -3.21 -13.50
C GLN A 8 -11.08 -3.70 -12.98
N THR A 9 -11.12 -4.82 -12.26
CA THR A 9 -12.35 -5.35 -11.67
C THR A 9 -12.75 -4.64 -10.38
N ARG A 10 -11.93 -3.70 -9.89
CA ARG A 10 -12.08 -3.04 -8.58
C ARG A 10 -12.36 -4.03 -7.45
N TRP A 11 -11.63 -5.14 -7.48
CA TRP A 11 -11.90 -6.26 -6.59
C TRP A 11 -11.60 -5.87 -5.14
N ASN A 12 -12.59 -6.02 -4.26
CA ASN A 12 -12.44 -5.75 -2.84
C ASN A 12 -13.38 -6.66 -2.03
N ILE A 13 -12.96 -7.03 -0.81
CA ILE A 13 -13.70 -7.99 0.06
C ILE A 13 -15.08 -7.46 0.46
N ALA A 14 -15.22 -6.13 0.55
CA ALA A 14 -16.46 -5.46 0.94
C ALA A 14 -17.42 -5.21 -0.24
N GLU A 15 -17.06 -5.62 -1.46
CA GLU A 15 -17.77 -5.40 -2.74
C GLU A 15 -18.25 -3.95 -2.98
N ASN A 16 -17.62 -2.96 -2.35
CA ASN A 16 -18.07 -1.57 -2.35
C ASN A 16 -17.61 -0.78 -3.58
N GLY A 17 -17.11 -1.47 -4.62
CA GLY A 17 -16.57 -0.85 -5.84
C GLY A 17 -15.34 0.05 -5.65
N ARG A 18 -14.68 0.06 -4.49
CA ARG A 18 -13.43 0.78 -4.26
C ARG A 18 -12.25 0.04 -4.91
N LEU A 19 -11.21 0.80 -5.26
CA LEU A 19 -9.97 0.22 -5.79
C LEU A 19 -9.28 -0.64 -4.71
N PRO A 20 -8.75 -1.82 -5.06
CA PRO A 20 -7.98 -2.63 -4.12
C PRO A 20 -6.73 -1.90 -3.66
N ARG A 21 -6.33 -2.16 -2.42
CA ARG A 21 -5.05 -1.70 -1.87
C ARG A 21 -4.04 -2.84 -1.95
N ILE A 22 -2.94 -2.62 -2.66
CA ILE A 22 -1.92 -3.64 -2.94
C ILE A 22 -0.58 -3.14 -2.40
N LEU A 23 0.07 -3.91 -1.54
CA LEU A 23 1.40 -3.61 -1.02
C LEU A 23 2.43 -4.60 -1.57
N PHE A 24 3.43 -4.08 -2.28
CA PHE A 24 4.60 -4.84 -2.72
C PHE A 24 5.72 -4.70 -1.70
N LEU A 25 6.14 -5.83 -1.13
CA LEU A 25 7.32 -5.94 -0.28
C LEU A 25 8.49 -6.45 -1.11
N ALA A 26 9.50 -5.61 -1.33
CA ALA A 26 10.72 -5.97 -2.03
C ALA A 26 11.88 -6.16 -1.04
N ASP A 27 12.87 -6.96 -1.43
CA ASP A 27 14.10 -7.16 -0.65
C ASP A 27 15.03 -5.92 -0.70
N ARG A 28 15.05 -5.20 -1.84
CA ARG A 28 16.02 -4.13 -2.12
C ARG A 28 15.40 -2.93 -2.85
N ASN A 29 16.04 -1.76 -2.72
CA ASN A 29 15.65 -0.51 -3.41
C ASN A 29 15.50 -0.72 -4.92
N ILE A 30 16.52 -1.28 -5.57
CA ILE A 30 16.51 -1.49 -7.03
C ILE A 30 15.31 -2.32 -7.48
N LEU A 31 14.93 -3.36 -6.71
CA LEU A 31 13.79 -4.21 -7.04
C LEU A 31 12.46 -3.46 -6.86
N ALA A 32 12.35 -2.64 -5.81
CA ALA A 32 11.17 -1.80 -5.60
C ALA A 32 11.02 -0.74 -6.70
N ASP A 33 12.13 -0.13 -7.12
CA ASP A 33 12.13 0.90 -8.16
C ASP A 33 11.87 0.29 -9.55
N GLN A 34 12.41 -0.91 -9.83
CA GLN A 34 12.07 -1.69 -11.03
C GLN A 34 10.60 -2.04 -11.07
N ALA A 35 10.05 -2.51 -9.95
CA ALA A 35 8.62 -2.79 -9.84
C ALA A 35 7.82 -1.50 -10.09
N PHE A 36 8.11 -0.41 -9.37
CA PHE A 36 7.44 0.88 -9.54
C PHE A 36 7.40 1.32 -11.01
N ASN A 37 8.52 1.26 -11.72
CA ASN A 37 8.60 1.60 -13.15
C ASN A 37 7.80 0.64 -14.05
N ALA A 38 7.78 -0.65 -13.74
CA ALA A 38 6.97 -1.64 -14.47
C ALA A 38 5.45 -1.40 -14.30
N PHE A 39 5.04 -0.70 -13.24
CA PHE A 39 3.68 -0.25 -13.01
C PHE A 39 3.42 1.18 -13.52
N GLY A 40 4.36 1.83 -14.21
CA GLY A 40 4.22 3.20 -14.71
C GLY A 40 3.11 3.44 -15.75
N ALA A 41 2.47 2.37 -16.25
CA ALA A 41 1.28 2.47 -17.10
C ALA A 41 -0.01 2.77 -16.32
N PHE A 42 0.03 2.70 -14.99
CA PHE A 42 -1.06 3.18 -14.12
C PHE A 42 -0.95 4.69 -13.91
N ASP A 43 -2.07 5.33 -13.58
CA ASP A 43 -2.10 6.75 -13.23
C ASP A 43 -1.11 7.02 -12.08
N GLN A 44 -0.32 8.09 -12.16
CA GLN A 44 0.71 8.41 -11.17
C GLN A 44 0.12 8.58 -9.77
N ASN A 45 -1.14 9.00 -9.67
CA ASN A 45 -1.86 9.13 -8.41
C ASN A 45 -2.27 7.78 -7.79
N ALA A 46 -2.20 6.68 -8.55
CA ALA A 46 -2.51 5.35 -8.05
C ALA A 46 -1.30 4.63 -7.43
N LEU A 47 -0.08 5.14 -7.63
CA LEU A 47 1.18 4.54 -7.20
C LEU A 47 1.82 5.37 -6.09
N ALA A 48 2.25 4.73 -5.00
CA ALA A 48 3.03 5.37 -3.95
C ALA A 48 4.25 4.53 -3.56
N ARG A 49 5.39 5.20 -3.42
CA ARG A 49 6.56 4.62 -2.77
C ARG A 49 6.42 4.89 -1.27
N ILE A 50 6.65 3.87 -0.44
CA ILE A 50 6.73 4.04 1.01
C ILE A 50 8.19 3.87 1.40
N THR A 51 8.80 4.97 1.84
CA THR A 51 10.14 4.99 2.43
C THR A 51 10.09 5.62 3.83
N PRO A 52 11.00 5.24 4.75
CA PRO A 52 11.05 5.86 6.08
C PRO A 52 11.24 7.38 6.03
N LYS A 53 12.02 7.87 5.06
CA LYS A 53 12.25 9.31 4.85
C LYS A 53 10.94 10.04 4.53
N GLU A 54 10.08 9.42 3.72
CA GLU A 54 8.81 9.99 3.28
C GLU A 54 7.76 9.95 4.40
N ILE A 55 7.73 8.87 5.20
CA ILE A 55 6.91 8.78 6.40
C ILE A 55 7.28 9.88 7.41
N ARG A 56 8.58 10.04 7.69
CA ARG A 56 9.07 11.11 8.58
C ARG A 56 8.70 12.50 8.07
N LYS A 57 8.83 12.74 6.75
CA LYS A 57 8.44 14.02 6.12
C LYS A 57 6.94 14.30 6.28
N ASN A 58 6.11 13.26 6.27
CA ASN A 58 4.66 13.35 6.41
C ASN A 58 4.18 13.27 7.87
N GLY A 59 5.09 13.45 8.84
CA GLY A 59 4.74 13.45 10.26
C GLY A 59 4.28 12.08 10.78
N GLY A 60 4.91 11.00 10.32
CA GLY A 60 4.58 9.62 10.71
C GLY A 60 3.46 8.99 9.87
N LYS A 61 2.85 9.74 8.94
CA LYS A 61 1.68 9.27 8.19
C LYS A 61 2.05 8.69 6.83
N VAL A 62 1.45 7.55 6.51
CA VAL A 62 1.51 6.98 5.15
C VAL A 62 0.57 7.73 4.21
N PRO A 63 1.03 8.05 2.99
CA PRO A 63 0.17 8.63 1.97
C PRO A 63 -0.92 7.63 1.53
N MET A 64 -2.13 7.72 2.10
CA MET A 64 -3.24 6.81 1.80
C MET A 64 -3.98 7.12 0.48
N GLY A 65 -3.56 8.15 -0.26
CA GLY A 65 -4.20 8.57 -1.51
C GLY A 65 -3.98 7.61 -2.70
N ALA A 66 -3.05 6.68 -2.56
CA ALA A 66 -2.72 5.70 -3.59
C ALA A 66 -3.42 4.35 -3.37
N SER A 67 -3.42 3.50 -4.39
CA SER A 67 -3.95 2.14 -4.33
C SER A 67 -2.86 1.07 -4.39
N ILE A 68 -1.71 1.38 -4.98
CA ILE A 68 -0.59 0.47 -5.11
C ILE A 68 0.63 1.06 -4.40
N TYR A 69 1.19 0.31 -3.47
CA TYR A 69 2.26 0.73 -2.58
C TYR A 69 3.50 -0.13 -2.79
N PHE A 70 4.68 0.49 -2.80
CA PHE A 70 5.96 -0.20 -2.95
C PHE A 70 6.87 0.09 -1.77
N THR A 71 7.35 -0.95 -1.11
CA THR A 71 8.25 -0.79 0.03
C THR A 71 9.31 -1.88 0.14
N ILE A 72 10.27 -1.68 1.03
CA ILE A 72 11.41 -2.58 1.25
C ILE A 72 11.28 -3.23 2.61
N PHE A 73 11.34 -4.56 2.64
CA PHE A 73 11.21 -5.36 3.85
C PHE A 73 12.27 -4.97 4.89
N GLN A 74 13.56 -4.96 4.52
CA GLN A 74 14.66 -4.71 5.46
C GLN A 74 14.58 -3.32 6.11
N THR A 75 14.21 -2.28 5.36
CA THR A 75 14.21 -0.91 5.91
C THR A 75 12.92 -0.60 6.68
N LEU A 76 11.76 -1.11 6.27
CA LEU A 76 10.52 -0.88 7.00
C LEU A 76 10.34 -1.79 8.22
N LEU A 77 10.79 -3.05 8.13
CA LEU A 77 10.52 -4.06 9.16
C LEU A 77 11.71 -4.34 10.06
N CYS A 78 12.93 -4.01 9.63
CA CYS A 78 14.16 -4.35 10.35
C CYS A 78 15.03 -3.13 10.71
N GLY A 79 14.67 -1.91 10.28
CA GLY A 79 15.52 -0.72 10.38
C GLY A 79 14.98 0.39 11.31
N SER A 80 15.58 0.50 12.49
CA SER A 80 15.64 1.65 13.43
C SER A 80 14.44 2.60 13.49
N GLU A 81 13.68 2.52 14.59
CA GLU A 81 12.46 3.27 14.98
C GLU A 81 11.15 2.51 14.69
N GLY A 82 10.78 1.69 15.67
CA GLY A 82 9.81 0.59 15.61
C GLY A 82 8.32 0.96 15.56
N ASP A 83 7.93 2.17 15.17
CA ASP A 83 6.52 2.57 15.10
C ASP A 83 6.08 3.01 13.70
N ASP A 84 6.92 3.73 12.98
CA ASP A 84 6.59 4.33 11.68
C ASP A 84 6.34 3.28 10.59
N GLY A 85 7.16 2.23 10.56
CA GLY A 85 7.09 1.19 9.53
C GLY A 85 5.96 0.18 9.74
N GLU A 86 5.69 -0.16 11.00
CA GLU A 86 4.55 -1.01 11.35
C GLU A 86 3.23 -0.26 11.13
N GLN A 87 3.15 1.01 11.57
CA GLN A 87 2.00 1.85 11.30
C GLN A 87 1.78 2.03 9.79
N ALA A 88 2.85 2.08 9.00
CA ALA A 88 2.75 2.15 7.56
C ALA A 88 2.17 0.87 6.92
N LEU A 89 2.62 -0.29 7.41
CA LEU A 89 2.11 -1.59 6.98
C LEU A 89 0.63 -1.74 7.34
N ARG A 90 0.27 -1.42 8.58
CA ARG A 90 -1.12 -1.41 9.05
C ARG A 90 -1.97 -0.45 8.23
N ALA A 91 -1.51 0.78 8.03
CA ALA A 91 -2.21 1.78 7.23
C ALA A 91 -2.44 1.35 5.76
N ALA A 92 -1.52 0.56 5.19
CA ALA A 92 -1.63 0.07 3.81
C ALA A 92 -2.53 -1.17 3.69
N ILE A 93 -2.55 -2.03 4.71
CA ILE A 93 -3.29 -3.31 4.72
C ILE A 93 -4.68 -3.16 5.33
N GLU A 94 -4.87 -2.27 6.30
CA GLU A 94 -6.15 -2.10 6.97
C GLU A 94 -7.19 -1.53 6.00
N PRO A 95 -8.38 -2.16 5.93
CA PRO A 95 -9.52 -1.56 5.28
C PRO A 95 -9.86 -0.29 6.07
N ALA A 96 -9.95 0.85 5.37
CA ALA A 96 -10.51 2.07 5.97
C ALA A 96 -11.88 1.70 6.54
N GLU A 97 -12.00 1.72 7.87
CA GLU A 97 -13.18 1.23 8.57
C GLU A 97 -14.45 1.78 7.95
N GLY A 98 -15.31 0.85 7.58
CA GLY A 98 -16.59 1.09 6.94
C GLY A 98 -17.45 -0.15 7.10
N GLY A 99 -17.85 -0.40 8.36
CA GLY A 99 -18.96 -1.28 8.72
C GLY A 99 -18.69 -2.78 8.54
N VAL A 100 -18.42 -3.47 9.64
CA VAL A 100 -18.81 -4.88 9.76
C VAL A 100 -20.32 -4.95 9.44
N PRO A 101 -20.78 -5.73 8.45
CA PRO A 101 -22.20 -6.00 8.33
C PRO A 101 -22.59 -6.76 9.61
N LYS A 102 -23.36 -6.11 10.49
CA LYS A 102 -24.07 -6.80 11.56
C LYS A 102 -24.86 -7.92 10.89
N THR A 103 -24.46 -9.16 11.12
CA THR A 103 -25.27 -10.33 10.82
C THR A 103 -26.61 -10.12 11.52
N LEU A 104 -27.68 -10.00 10.74
CA LEU A 104 -29.05 -9.95 11.24
C LEU A 104 -29.33 -11.29 11.93
N GLY A 105 -29.44 -11.25 13.25
CA GLY A 105 -30.08 -12.28 14.08
C GLY A 105 -31.46 -11.80 14.49
#